data_AF-A0A2D6CSG8-F1
#
_entry.id   AF-A0A2D6CSG8-F1
#
_cell.length_a   1.000
_cell.length_b   1.000
_cell.length_c   1.000
_cell.angle_alpha   90.00
_cell.angle_beta   90.00
_cell.angle_gamma   90.00
#
_symmetry.space_group_name_H-M   'P 1'
#
loop_
_entity.id
_entity.type
_entity.pdbx_description
1 polymer ?
#
loop_
_entity_poly.entity_id
_entity_poly.type
_entity_poly.pdbx_seq_one_letter_code
_entity_poly.pdbx_strand_id
1 'polypeptide(L)'
;MRRSLPLCASLALLFAVSLGASAIDIAVYTETTQWIGQAQAQEQADIFMAEMDGADGVDSVTNPGQGDLEQWTIDHTVPDGGHLIVLYGDIPATIYENADADGSVAEEFLDAGNSFSNSNDYFFWGIGGRNSEAGIQNMMDIPGIVQWDDNTPMERTAEGEAAVPSMPAAFTTDRPFHVDQLIDPWVLEVAFASTTGDQDTTRCDPCIVHDTETNGRLIQVYQTNGVEQEEGLALAEILKNHYLDAIGALDVEPENKLSTTWAQLKTRR
;
A
#
# COMPACT_ATOMS: atom_id res chain seq x y z
N MET A 1 -57.44 29.84 -19.82
CA MET A 1 -56.51 29.52 -18.71
C MET A 1 -56.01 28.10 -18.90
N ARG A 2 -54.74 27.93 -19.27
CA ARG A 2 -53.83 26.81 -18.97
C ARG A 2 -52.56 27.06 -19.79
N ARG A 3 -51.56 27.66 -19.14
CA ARG A 3 -50.20 27.81 -19.68
C ARG A 3 -49.45 26.53 -19.33
N SER A 4 -49.08 25.75 -20.33
CA SER A 4 -48.17 24.60 -20.21
C SER A 4 -46.73 25.12 -20.32
N LEU A 5 -45.98 25.06 -19.21
CA LEU A 5 -44.52 25.18 -19.22
C LEU A 5 -43.92 23.87 -19.74
N PRO A 6 -42.91 23.90 -20.64
CA PRO A 6 -42.05 22.75 -20.85
C PRO A 6 -40.99 22.69 -19.74
N LEU A 7 -40.95 21.56 -19.04
CA LEU A 7 -39.93 21.18 -18.06
C LEU A 7 -38.67 20.76 -18.86
N CYS A 8 -37.66 21.62 -18.94
CA CYS A 8 -36.33 21.22 -19.39
C CYS A 8 -35.66 20.43 -18.26
N ALA A 9 -35.63 19.11 -18.38
CA ALA A 9 -34.79 18.26 -17.55
C ALA A 9 -33.35 18.32 -18.10
N SER A 10 -32.50 19.11 -17.44
CA SER A 10 -31.05 19.09 -17.66
C SER A 10 -30.49 17.85 -16.96
N LEU A 11 -30.21 16.81 -17.74
CA LEU A 11 -29.47 15.64 -17.25
C LEU A 11 -27.97 16.00 -17.24
N ALA A 12 -27.45 16.40 -16.08
CA ALA A 12 -26.02 16.53 -15.88
C ALA A 12 -25.42 15.12 -15.73
N LEU A 13 -24.81 14.60 -16.80
CA LEU A 13 -23.91 13.46 -16.68
C LEU A 13 -22.62 13.96 -15.98
N LEU A 14 -22.50 13.67 -14.69
CA LEU A 14 -21.20 13.64 -14.02
C LEU A 14 -20.47 12.38 -14.53
N PHE A 15 -19.59 12.55 -15.51
CA PHE A 15 -18.52 11.58 -15.74
C PHE A 15 -17.51 11.79 -14.61
N ALA A 16 -17.52 10.91 -13.61
CA ALA A 16 -16.31 10.67 -12.83
C ALA A 16 -15.32 10.04 -13.82
N VAL A 17 -14.36 10.83 -14.28
CA VAL A 17 -13.19 10.29 -14.95
C VAL A 17 -12.33 9.77 -13.81
N SER A 18 -12.36 8.46 -13.55
CA SER A 18 -11.27 7.83 -12.82
C SER A 18 -10.04 7.99 -13.70
N LEU A 19 -9.18 8.95 -13.36
CA LEU A 19 -7.82 8.93 -13.86
C LEU A 19 -7.24 7.65 -13.27
N GLY A 20 -7.14 6.58 -14.08
CA GLY A 20 -6.42 5.39 -13.65
C GLY A 20 -5.00 5.80 -13.27
N ALA A 21 -4.47 5.26 -12.17
CA ALA A 21 -3.09 5.49 -11.81
C ALA A 21 -2.20 5.13 -13.02
N SER A 22 -1.23 5.99 -13.32
CA SER A 22 -0.13 5.59 -14.20
C SER A 22 0.59 4.39 -13.60
N ALA A 23 1.41 3.71 -14.41
CA ALA A 23 2.32 2.71 -13.87
C ALA A 23 3.08 3.31 -12.67
N ILE A 24 3.23 2.53 -11.61
CA ILE A 24 3.72 3.04 -10.33
C ILE A 24 5.23 2.83 -10.21
N ASP A 25 5.86 3.75 -9.50
CA ASP A 25 7.21 3.58 -8.96
C ASP A 25 7.19 3.03 -7.53
N ILE A 26 8.15 2.17 -7.23
CA ILE A 26 8.31 1.53 -5.92
C ILE A 26 9.73 1.81 -5.37
N ALA A 27 9.81 2.32 -4.16
CA ALA A 27 11.06 2.45 -3.40
C ALA A 27 11.09 1.42 -2.27
N VAL A 28 12.12 0.57 -2.26
CA VAL A 28 12.39 -0.41 -1.21
C VAL A 28 13.49 0.10 -0.33
N TYR A 29 13.23 0.30 0.97
CA TYR A 29 14.22 0.90 1.86
C TYR A 29 14.71 -0.10 2.90
N THR A 30 16.01 -0.41 2.88
CA THR A 30 16.62 -1.43 3.76
C THR A 30 17.68 -0.87 4.71
N GLU A 31 18.01 0.44 4.66
CA GLU A 31 19.12 0.98 5.45
C GLU A 31 18.86 1.05 6.95
N THR A 32 17.61 1.31 7.36
CA THR A 32 17.17 1.17 8.76
C THR A 32 16.05 0.15 8.87
N THR A 33 16.12 -0.65 9.93
CA THR A 33 15.29 -1.83 10.19
C THR A 33 15.04 -1.94 11.69
N GLN A 34 14.04 -2.73 12.11
CA GLN A 34 13.79 -3.03 13.53
C GLN A 34 14.19 -4.45 13.94
N TRP A 35 13.25 -5.40 13.89
CA TRP A 35 13.43 -6.72 14.48
C TRP A 35 14.35 -7.64 13.69
N ILE A 36 14.67 -7.27 12.45
CA ILE A 36 15.63 -7.96 11.60
C ILE A 36 16.85 -7.10 11.34
N GLY A 37 17.96 -7.74 10.98
CA GLY A 37 19.14 -7.00 10.53
C GLY A 37 19.01 -6.55 9.07
N GLN A 38 19.70 -5.46 8.71
CA GLN A 38 19.78 -4.95 7.34
C GLN A 38 20.06 -6.03 6.28
N ALA A 39 20.92 -7.01 6.57
CA ALA A 39 21.24 -8.07 5.61
C ALA A 39 20.03 -8.96 5.29
N GLN A 40 19.15 -9.22 6.28
CA GLN A 40 17.92 -9.99 6.08
C GLN A 40 16.87 -9.16 5.35
N ALA A 41 16.75 -7.86 5.69
CA ALA A 41 15.89 -6.95 4.94
C ALA A 41 16.31 -6.85 3.47
N GLN A 42 17.63 -6.83 3.20
CA GLN A 42 18.16 -6.85 1.84
C GLN A 42 17.83 -8.15 1.10
N GLU A 43 17.86 -9.29 1.77
CA GLU A 43 17.47 -10.58 1.17
C GLU A 43 15.98 -10.58 0.77
N GLN A 44 15.09 -10.10 1.63
CA GLN A 44 13.67 -9.97 1.30
C GLN A 44 13.42 -8.93 0.21
N ALA A 45 14.14 -7.80 0.24
CA ALA A 45 14.10 -6.80 -0.81
C ALA A 45 14.54 -7.36 -2.16
N ASP A 46 15.62 -8.15 -2.20
CA ASP A 46 16.11 -8.76 -3.44
C ASP A 46 15.08 -9.75 -4.02
N ILE A 47 14.40 -10.54 -3.18
CA ILE A 47 13.30 -11.42 -3.60
C ILE A 47 12.16 -10.59 -4.19
N PHE A 48 11.69 -9.58 -3.45
CA PHE A 48 10.61 -8.70 -3.89
C PHE A 48 10.93 -8.02 -5.22
N MET A 49 12.11 -7.40 -5.32
CA MET A 49 12.55 -6.69 -6.53
C MET A 49 12.65 -7.62 -7.73
N ALA A 50 13.14 -8.86 -7.54
CA ALA A 50 13.18 -9.86 -8.61
C ALA A 50 11.78 -10.29 -9.07
N GLU A 51 10.83 -10.40 -8.15
CA GLU A 51 9.44 -10.77 -8.45
C GLU A 51 8.62 -9.67 -9.10
N MET A 52 9.03 -8.40 -8.92
CA MET A 52 8.39 -7.22 -9.49
C MET A 52 9.08 -6.70 -10.76
N ASP A 53 10.25 -7.23 -11.13
CA ASP A 53 10.96 -6.85 -12.35
C ASP A 53 10.10 -7.10 -13.60
N GLY A 54 9.74 -6.02 -14.29
CA GLY A 54 8.88 -6.06 -15.48
C GLY A 54 7.42 -6.46 -15.22
N ALA A 55 6.95 -6.36 -13.97
CA ALA A 55 5.54 -6.56 -13.66
C ALA A 55 4.66 -5.49 -14.35
N ASP A 56 3.50 -5.90 -14.87
CA ASP A 56 2.52 -4.98 -15.44
C ASP A 56 2.06 -3.96 -14.37
N GLY A 57 1.90 -2.69 -14.76
CA GLY A 57 1.51 -1.62 -13.84
C GLY A 57 2.64 -1.07 -12.96
N VAL A 58 3.88 -1.53 -13.12
CA VAL A 58 5.06 -1.00 -12.41
C VAL A 58 6.06 -0.43 -13.42
N ASP A 59 6.48 0.82 -13.23
CA ASP A 59 7.48 1.48 -14.08
C ASP A 59 8.90 1.27 -13.54
N SER A 60 9.08 1.41 -12.22
CA SER A 60 10.38 1.17 -11.59
C SER A 60 10.28 0.57 -10.19
N VAL A 61 11.30 -0.23 -9.85
CA VAL A 61 11.54 -0.69 -8.48
C VAL A 61 12.99 -0.35 -8.14
N THR A 62 13.19 0.45 -7.10
CA THR A 62 14.51 0.93 -6.69
C THR A 62 14.76 0.65 -5.22
N ASN A 63 16.05 0.60 -4.83
CA ASN A 63 16.46 0.52 -3.42
C ASN A 63 17.33 1.73 -3.09
N PRO A 64 16.72 2.90 -2.81
CA PRO A 64 17.45 4.14 -2.59
C PRO A 64 18.11 4.16 -1.21
N GLY A 65 19.27 4.81 -1.12
CA GLY A 65 19.86 5.16 0.16
C GLY A 65 19.08 6.28 0.86
N GLN A 66 19.36 6.57 2.13
CA GLN A 66 18.56 7.48 2.96
C GLN A 66 18.39 8.89 2.38
N GLY A 67 19.45 9.46 1.79
CA GLY A 67 19.37 10.79 1.17
C GLY A 67 18.60 10.80 -0.15
N ASP A 68 18.60 9.69 -0.88
CA ASP A 68 17.88 9.56 -2.14
C ASP A 68 16.39 9.24 -1.89
N LEU A 69 16.07 8.54 -0.79
CA LEU A 69 14.68 8.24 -0.43
C LEU A 69 13.86 9.50 -0.14
N GLU A 70 14.42 10.47 0.58
CA GLU A 70 13.69 11.72 0.90
C GLU A 70 13.31 12.46 -0.39
N GLN A 71 14.27 12.66 -1.29
CA GLN A 71 14.02 13.30 -2.57
C GLN A 71 13.08 12.47 -3.45
N TRP A 72 13.25 11.14 -3.48
CA TRP A 72 12.34 10.25 -4.19
C TRP A 72 10.91 10.42 -3.66
N THR A 73 10.72 10.47 -2.34
CA THR A 73 9.39 10.61 -1.74
C THR A 73 8.75 11.94 -2.18
N ILE A 74 9.49 13.05 -2.10
CA ILE A 74 9.03 14.37 -2.56
C ILE A 74 8.66 14.37 -4.05
N ASP A 75 9.50 13.75 -4.89
CA ASP A 75 9.29 13.73 -6.34
C ASP A 75 8.07 12.88 -6.75
N HIS A 76 7.68 11.90 -5.93
CA HIS A 76 6.54 11.00 -6.17
C HIS A 76 5.30 11.36 -5.32
N THR A 77 5.35 12.45 -4.56
CA THR A 77 4.18 13.06 -3.92
C THR A 77 3.38 13.86 -4.97
N VAL A 78 2.62 13.12 -5.78
CA VAL A 78 1.71 13.65 -6.79
C VAL A 78 0.29 13.14 -6.55
N PRO A 79 -0.76 13.94 -6.79
CA PRO A 79 -2.13 13.51 -6.53
C PRO A 79 -2.50 12.22 -7.28
N ASP A 80 -3.08 11.28 -6.55
CA ASP A 80 -3.46 9.94 -7.02
C ASP A 80 -2.27 9.16 -7.62
N GLY A 81 -1.07 9.32 -7.05
CA GLY A 81 0.18 8.74 -7.59
C GLY A 81 0.25 7.22 -7.51
N GLY A 82 -0.33 6.61 -6.48
CA GLY A 82 -0.33 5.15 -6.28
C GLY A 82 1.05 4.53 -6.02
N HIS A 83 2.09 5.35 -5.86
CA HIS A 83 3.47 4.94 -5.61
C HIS A 83 3.60 4.21 -4.27
N LEU A 84 4.65 3.41 -4.12
CA LEU A 84 4.83 2.57 -2.93
C LEU A 84 6.21 2.74 -2.30
N ILE A 85 6.25 2.92 -0.98
CA ILE A 85 7.46 2.76 -0.17
C ILE A 85 7.36 1.46 0.63
N VAL A 86 8.35 0.58 0.50
CA VAL A 86 8.46 -0.69 1.24
C VAL A 86 9.47 -0.54 2.38
N LEU A 87 9.01 -0.79 3.61
CA LEU A 87 9.77 -0.67 4.86
C LEU A 87 9.89 -2.02 5.58
N TYR A 88 10.90 -2.11 6.47
CA TYR A 88 11.17 -3.29 7.31
C TYR A 88 11.23 -2.90 8.80
N GLY A 89 10.13 -2.37 9.30
CA GLY A 89 9.84 -2.11 10.71
C GLY A 89 10.23 -0.71 11.15
N ASP A 90 11.03 0.00 10.36
CA ASP A 90 11.46 1.36 10.64
C ASP A 90 11.03 2.32 9.55
N ILE A 91 10.44 3.46 9.94
CA ILE A 91 10.33 4.61 9.05
C ILE A 91 11.58 5.49 9.20
N PRO A 92 12.22 5.93 8.10
CA PRO A 92 13.42 6.74 8.18
C PRO A 92 13.15 8.14 8.74
N ALA A 93 14.07 8.64 9.58
CA ALA A 93 13.97 9.97 10.17
C ALA A 93 13.98 11.10 9.12
N THR A 94 14.52 10.85 7.93
CA THR A 94 14.57 11.84 6.84
C THR A 94 13.20 12.14 6.24
N ILE A 95 12.27 11.19 6.28
CA ILE A 95 10.89 11.42 5.82
C ILE A 95 9.89 11.58 6.97
N TYR A 96 10.26 11.09 8.17
CA TYR A 96 9.42 11.19 9.38
C TYR A 96 10.26 11.16 10.67
N GLU A 97 10.62 12.35 11.18
CA GLU A 97 11.55 12.49 12.31
C GLU A 97 10.85 12.34 13.69
N ASN A 98 9.59 12.73 13.86
CA ASN A 98 8.90 12.70 15.16
C ASN A 98 7.37 12.49 15.05
N ALA A 99 6.77 12.03 16.14
CA ALA A 99 5.35 11.73 16.32
C ALA A 99 4.42 12.96 16.47
N ASP A 100 4.71 14.06 15.78
CA ASP A 100 3.84 15.26 15.71
C ASP A 100 4.27 16.06 14.48
N ALA A 101 4.11 15.45 13.30
CA ALA A 101 4.68 15.96 12.08
C ALA A 101 3.61 16.08 10.99
N ASP A 102 2.50 16.73 11.32
CA ASP A 102 1.57 17.30 10.32
C ASP A 102 2.40 18.05 9.25
N GLY A 103 2.22 17.69 7.98
CA GLY A 103 3.02 18.16 6.85
C GLY A 103 4.40 17.52 6.73
N SER A 104 4.61 16.32 7.26
CA SER A 104 5.84 15.56 7.02
C SER A 104 5.90 15.04 5.59
N VAL A 105 7.10 14.77 5.08
CA VAL A 105 7.28 14.21 3.73
C VAL A 105 6.54 12.86 3.58
N ALA A 106 6.54 12.03 4.62
CA ALA A 106 5.83 10.75 4.60
C ALA A 106 4.30 10.91 4.60
N GLU A 107 3.77 11.85 5.37
CA GLU A 107 2.33 12.12 5.43
C GLU A 107 1.84 12.77 4.14
N GLU A 108 2.54 13.79 3.61
CA GLU A 108 2.20 14.38 2.32
C GLU A 108 2.21 13.32 1.20
N PHE A 109 3.13 12.36 1.26
CA PHE A 109 3.16 11.23 0.33
C PHE A 109 1.93 10.33 0.45
N LEU A 110 1.53 9.95 1.68
CA LEU A 110 0.34 9.15 1.93
C LEU A 110 -0.94 9.88 1.50
N ASP A 111 -1.08 11.15 1.88
CA ASP A 111 -2.22 12.03 1.57
C ASP A 111 -2.37 12.33 0.08
N ALA A 112 -1.28 12.20 -0.68
CA ALA A 112 -1.32 12.27 -2.14
C ALA A 112 -1.88 10.99 -2.79
N GLY A 113 -2.27 9.98 -2.01
CA GLY A 113 -2.83 8.72 -2.50
C GLY A 113 -1.79 7.65 -2.78
N ASN A 114 -0.58 7.80 -2.24
CA ASN A 114 0.45 6.78 -2.30
C ASN A 114 0.38 5.84 -1.09
N SER A 115 1.21 4.81 -1.08
CA SER A 115 1.10 3.71 -0.12
C SER A 115 2.41 3.40 0.59
N PHE A 116 2.29 2.84 1.79
CA PHE A 116 3.41 2.23 2.51
C PHE A 116 3.16 0.74 2.69
N SER A 117 4.17 -0.07 2.44
CA SER A 117 4.22 -1.45 2.92
C SER A 117 5.17 -1.55 4.09
N ASN A 118 4.85 -2.37 5.08
CA ASN A 118 5.73 -2.60 6.22
C ASN A 118 5.64 -4.04 6.74
N SER A 119 6.82 -4.55 7.14
CA SER A 119 7.04 -5.85 7.80
C SER A 119 7.99 -5.66 8.99
N ASN A 120 8.11 -6.61 9.91
CA ASN A 120 9.10 -6.63 11.00
C ASN A 120 9.08 -5.53 12.09
N ASP A 121 8.01 -4.73 12.24
CA ASP A 121 7.58 -4.01 13.46
C ASP A 121 6.38 -3.12 13.13
N TYR A 122 5.81 -2.45 14.13
CA TYR A 122 4.81 -1.40 14.01
C TYR A 122 5.03 -0.44 12.82
N PHE A 123 3.94 -0.09 12.12
CA PHE A 123 3.98 1.02 11.17
C PHE A 123 4.46 2.29 11.86
N PHE A 124 5.39 2.97 11.20
CA PHE A 124 5.87 4.30 11.57
C PHE A 124 6.53 4.41 12.96
N TRP A 125 6.94 3.30 13.59
CA TRP A 125 7.51 3.26 14.95
C TRP A 125 8.75 4.14 15.14
N GLY A 126 9.73 3.99 14.25
CA GLY A 126 11.02 4.68 14.33
C GLY A 126 11.98 4.08 15.38
N ILE A 127 13.26 4.00 15.05
CA ILE A 127 14.27 3.32 15.85
C ILE A 127 14.40 3.87 17.26
N GLY A 128 14.45 2.95 18.23
CA GLY A 128 14.43 3.30 19.65
C GLY A 128 13.08 3.81 20.15
N GLY A 129 11.99 3.59 19.41
CA GLY A 129 10.66 4.10 19.75
C GLY A 129 10.52 5.59 19.47
N ARG A 130 11.21 6.10 18.45
CA ARG A 130 11.28 7.53 18.13
C ARG A 130 9.88 8.16 18.02
N ASN A 131 8.95 7.45 17.38
CA ASN A 131 7.57 7.90 17.23
C ASN A 131 6.61 7.11 18.12
N SER A 132 7.00 5.89 18.51
CA SER A 132 6.16 5.00 19.30
C SER A 132 4.76 4.84 18.64
N GLU A 133 3.68 4.70 19.40
CA GLU A 133 2.32 4.58 18.85
C GLU A 133 1.84 5.82 18.12
N ALA A 134 2.37 6.99 18.48
CA ALA A 134 1.95 8.25 17.87
C ALA A 134 2.30 8.31 16.38
N GLY A 135 3.29 7.52 15.90
CA GLY A 135 3.59 7.39 14.48
C GLY A 135 2.37 6.99 13.65
N ILE A 136 1.73 5.85 13.96
CA ILE A 136 0.53 5.43 13.23
C ILE A 136 -0.68 6.31 13.51
N GLN A 137 -0.80 6.84 14.74
CA GLN A 137 -1.97 7.64 15.13
C GLN A 137 -2.04 8.93 14.35
N ASN A 138 -0.90 9.56 14.07
CA ASN A 138 -0.85 10.76 13.27
C ASN A 138 -0.97 10.45 11.78
N MET A 139 -0.22 9.46 11.26
CA MET A 139 -0.27 9.10 9.83
C MET A 139 -1.66 8.64 9.36
N MET A 140 -2.53 8.25 10.27
CA MET A 140 -3.92 7.88 9.96
C MET A 140 -4.95 8.88 10.47
N ASP A 141 -4.55 9.90 11.23
CA ASP A 141 -5.48 10.77 11.98
C ASP A 141 -6.47 10.00 12.89
N ILE A 142 -6.05 8.87 13.47
CA ILE A 142 -6.87 8.05 14.37
C ILE A 142 -6.28 8.06 15.78
N PRO A 143 -6.79 8.91 16.69
CA PRO A 143 -6.36 8.91 18.08
C PRO A 143 -6.59 7.55 18.74
N GLY A 144 -5.52 6.95 19.25
CA GLY A 144 -5.58 5.70 20.01
C GLY A 144 -5.61 4.41 19.18
N ILE A 145 -5.49 4.48 17.84
CA ILE A 145 -5.19 3.27 17.07
C ILE A 145 -3.84 2.71 17.49
N VAL A 146 -3.77 1.39 17.59
CA VAL A 146 -2.55 0.66 17.94
C VAL A 146 -2.42 -0.64 17.15
N GLN A 147 -1.22 -1.21 17.14
CA GLN A 147 -0.86 -2.54 16.63
C GLN A 147 -0.18 -3.38 17.74
N TRP A 148 -0.60 -3.19 18.98
CA TRP A 148 -0.09 -3.96 20.12
C TRP A 148 -0.88 -5.26 20.27
N ASP A 149 -0.22 -6.37 19.95
CA ASP A 149 -0.48 -7.69 20.52
C ASP A 149 0.87 -8.44 20.54
N ASP A 150 0.89 -9.75 20.75
CA ASP A 150 2.09 -10.60 20.62
C ASP A 150 1.62 -12.03 20.32
N ASN A 151 2.36 -12.78 19.48
CA ASN A 151 2.07 -14.19 19.17
C ASN A 151 0.60 -14.46 18.78
N THR A 152 -0.01 -13.54 18.04
CA THR A 152 -1.42 -13.57 17.66
C THR A 152 -1.62 -14.58 16.52
N PRO A 153 -2.44 -15.63 16.71
CA PRO A 153 -2.69 -16.61 15.65
C PRO A 153 -3.42 -15.98 14.47
N MET A 154 -2.92 -16.27 13.27
CA MET A 154 -3.54 -15.90 12.00
C MET A 154 -3.90 -17.15 11.20
N GLU A 155 -5.10 -17.12 10.62
CA GLU A 155 -5.59 -18.10 9.66
C GLU A 155 -5.73 -17.41 8.29
N ARG A 156 -5.25 -18.08 7.24
CA ARG A 156 -5.36 -17.59 5.86
C ARG A 156 -6.83 -17.50 5.44
N THR A 157 -7.22 -16.35 4.89
CA THR A 157 -8.56 -16.13 4.33
C THR A 157 -8.70 -16.70 2.92
N ALA A 158 -9.91 -16.70 2.38
CA ALA A 158 -10.16 -17.08 0.97
C ALA A 158 -9.43 -16.13 0.00
N GLU A 159 -9.42 -14.83 0.29
CA GLU A 159 -8.69 -13.81 -0.46
C GLU A 159 -7.18 -14.03 -0.36
N GLY A 160 -6.66 -14.40 0.82
CA GLY A 160 -5.25 -14.77 0.98
C GLY A 160 -4.87 -16.03 0.21
N GLU A 161 -5.73 -17.05 0.17
CA GLU A 161 -5.49 -18.24 -0.65
C GLU A 161 -5.45 -17.93 -2.15
N ALA A 162 -6.25 -16.96 -2.61
CA ALA A 162 -6.29 -16.56 -4.00
C ALA A 162 -5.11 -15.64 -4.38
N ALA A 163 -4.79 -14.67 -3.53
CA ALA A 163 -3.84 -13.61 -3.84
C ALA A 163 -2.41 -13.88 -3.38
N VAL A 164 -2.21 -14.70 -2.33
CA VAL A 164 -0.89 -14.91 -1.69
C VAL A 164 -0.60 -16.42 -1.56
N PRO A 165 -0.39 -17.15 -2.67
CA PRO A 165 -0.23 -18.61 -2.64
C PRO A 165 1.01 -19.08 -1.86
N SER A 166 2.03 -18.23 -1.67
CA SER A 166 3.19 -18.53 -0.80
C SER A 166 2.84 -18.56 0.69
N MET A 167 1.74 -17.91 1.09
CA MET A 167 1.37 -17.76 2.50
C MET A 167 0.98 -19.10 3.14
N PRO A 168 1.54 -19.43 4.32
CA PRO A 168 1.13 -20.63 5.04
C PRO A 168 -0.35 -20.57 5.43
N ALA A 169 -0.97 -21.72 5.63
CA ALA A 169 -2.39 -21.78 6.02
C ALA A 169 -2.65 -21.14 7.40
N ALA A 170 -1.65 -21.16 8.29
CA ALA A 170 -1.69 -20.50 9.59
C ALA A 170 -0.27 -20.15 10.05
N PHE A 171 -0.16 -19.08 10.86
CA PHE A 171 1.08 -18.58 11.45
C PHE A 171 0.75 -17.68 12.64
N THR A 172 1.75 -17.04 13.25
CA THR A 172 1.56 -16.03 14.30
C THR A 172 2.19 -14.72 13.90
N THR A 173 1.57 -13.61 14.29
CA THR A 173 2.12 -12.25 14.15
C THR A 173 2.17 -11.55 15.50
N ASP A 174 3.12 -10.63 15.66
CA ASP A 174 3.24 -9.83 16.87
C ASP A 174 2.51 -8.48 16.75
N ARG A 175 2.45 -7.86 15.55
CA ARG A 175 1.78 -6.56 15.37
C ARG A 175 0.59 -6.62 14.41
N PRO A 176 -0.46 -7.40 14.70
CA PRO A 176 -1.63 -7.40 13.83
C PRO A 176 -2.21 -5.98 13.69
N PHE A 177 -2.77 -5.66 12.53
CA PHE A 177 -3.52 -4.41 12.37
C PHE A 177 -4.85 -4.52 13.15
N HIS A 178 -5.18 -3.51 13.96
CA HIS A 178 -6.41 -3.50 14.75
C HIS A 178 -7.58 -2.91 13.93
N VAL A 179 -8.25 -3.76 13.17
CA VAL A 179 -9.38 -3.40 12.29
C VAL A 179 -10.54 -2.79 13.07
N ASP A 180 -10.77 -3.23 14.30
CA ASP A 180 -11.83 -2.72 15.19
C ASP A 180 -11.59 -1.28 15.67
N GLN A 181 -10.40 -0.73 15.44
CA GLN A 181 -10.01 0.62 15.80
C GLN A 181 -10.01 1.58 14.61
N LEU A 182 -10.31 1.10 13.40
CA LEU A 182 -10.44 1.96 12.23
C LEU A 182 -11.63 2.92 12.40
N ILE A 183 -11.42 4.15 11.94
CA ILE A 183 -12.41 5.22 11.92
C ILE A 183 -12.40 5.80 10.51
N ASP A 184 -13.58 6.17 10.01
CA ASP A 184 -13.75 6.92 8.76
C ASP A 184 -12.73 8.08 8.67
N PRO A 185 -11.99 8.23 7.57
CA PRO A 185 -12.19 7.59 6.25
C PRO A 185 -11.50 6.24 6.04
N TRP A 186 -10.81 5.69 7.06
CA TRP A 186 -10.06 4.44 6.93
C TRP A 186 -10.96 3.20 7.01
N VAL A 187 -10.73 2.26 6.09
CA VAL A 187 -11.43 0.98 6.04
C VAL A 187 -10.45 -0.18 5.85
N LEU A 188 -10.85 -1.38 6.29
CA LEU A 188 -10.20 -2.60 5.85
C LEU A 188 -10.58 -2.83 4.39
N GLU A 189 -9.60 -2.76 3.48
CA GLU A 189 -9.80 -3.08 2.07
C GLU A 189 -9.86 -4.60 1.88
N VAL A 190 -8.88 -5.31 2.43
CA VAL A 190 -8.79 -6.77 2.38
C VAL A 190 -7.90 -7.31 3.49
N ALA A 191 -8.33 -8.42 4.11
CA ALA A 191 -7.48 -9.26 4.96
C ALA A 191 -7.05 -10.51 4.19
N PHE A 192 -5.75 -10.72 4.02
CA PHE A 192 -5.22 -11.96 3.43
C PHE A 192 -5.09 -13.06 4.50
N ALA A 193 -4.82 -12.67 5.74
CA ALA A 193 -4.97 -13.53 6.90
C ALA A 193 -5.53 -12.74 8.10
N SER A 194 -6.27 -13.43 8.95
CA SER A 194 -6.98 -12.83 10.08
C SER A 194 -7.13 -13.81 11.24
N THR A 195 -7.51 -13.31 12.42
CA THR A 195 -7.78 -14.18 13.58
C THR A 195 -9.03 -15.05 13.41
N THR A 196 -9.89 -14.75 12.43
CA THR A 196 -11.11 -15.50 12.15
C THR A 196 -11.01 -16.38 10.91
N GLY A 197 -9.97 -16.21 10.08
CA GLY A 197 -9.87 -16.82 8.76
C GLY A 197 -10.83 -16.19 7.73
N ASP A 198 -11.51 -15.10 8.09
CA ASP A 198 -12.49 -14.39 7.27
C ASP A 198 -12.21 -12.87 7.23
N GLN A 199 -12.90 -12.14 6.35
CA GLN A 199 -12.85 -10.68 6.25
C GLN A 199 -13.52 -9.96 7.45
N ASP A 200 -14.49 -10.61 8.10
CA ASP A 200 -15.11 -10.10 9.34
C ASP A 200 -14.20 -10.44 10.52
N THR A 201 -13.31 -9.51 10.86
CA THR A 201 -12.26 -9.69 11.87
C THR A 201 -11.98 -8.39 12.61
N THR A 202 -11.40 -8.49 13.81
CA THR A 202 -10.84 -7.35 14.54
C THR A 202 -9.32 -7.24 14.36
N ARG A 203 -8.68 -8.27 13.80
CA ARG A 203 -7.22 -8.36 13.61
C ARG A 203 -6.89 -8.96 12.26
N CYS A 204 -5.95 -8.35 11.55
CA CYS A 204 -5.47 -8.86 10.28
C CYS A 204 -3.96 -8.68 10.13
N ASP A 205 -3.35 -9.62 9.42
CA ASP A 205 -1.96 -9.59 8.95
C ASP A 205 -1.73 -10.85 8.11
N PRO A 206 -1.28 -10.78 6.84
CA PRO A 206 -1.21 -9.59 6.00
C PRO A 206 -2.59 -8.99 5.69
N CYS A 207 -2.63 -7.67 5.49
CA CYS A 207 -3.83 -6.96 5.06
C CYS A 207 -3.52 -5.60 4.44
N ILE A 208 -4.52 -5.02 3.77
CA ILE A 208 -4.49 -3.65 3.26
C ILE A 208 -5.58 -2.84 3.97
N VAL A 209 -5.19 -1.72 4.55
CA VAL A 209 -6.13 -0.68 4.99
C VAL A 209 -6.05 0.50 4.03
N HIS A 210 -7.20 1.09 3.74
CA HIS A 210 -7.37 2.12 2.71
C HIS A 210 -8.03 3.35 3.30
N ASP A 211 -7.39 4.50 3.13
CA ASP A 211 -8.00 5.80 3.33
C ASP A 211 -8.86 6.15 2.10
N THR A 212 -10.17 6.13 2.30
CA THR A 212 -11.12 6.41 1.21
C THR A 212 -11.22 7.89 0.84
N GLU A 213 -10.62 8.80 1.61
CA GLU A 213 -10.56 10.23 1.30
C GLU A 213 -9.36 10.55 0.40
N THR A 214 -8.18 10.02 0.72
CA THR A 214 -6.91 10.34 0.02
C THR A 214 -6.50 9.29 -1.02
N ASN A 215 -7.11 8.10 -1.00
CA ASN A 215 -6.66 6.89 -1.70
C ASN A 215 -5.36 6.27 -1.17
N GLY A 216 -4.80 6.78 -0.07
CA GLY A 216 -3.61 6.22 0.56
C GLY A 216 -3.87 4.82 1.14
N ARG A 217 -2.86 3.95 1.13
CA ARG A 217 -2.97 2.59 1.69
C ARG A 217 -1.79 2.23 2.57
N LEU A 218 -2.07 1.46 3.61
CA LEU A 218 -1.05 0.76 4.38
C LEU A 218 -1.17 -0.74 4.12
N ILE A 219 -0.09 -1.33 3.63
CA ILE A 219 0.01 -2.76 3.27
C ILE A 219 0.86 -3.44 4.35
N GLN A 220 0.20 -4.16 5.24
CA GLN A 220 0.88 -4.92 6.28
C GLN A 220 1.28 -6.30 5.77
N VAL A 221 2.52 -6.72 6.00
CA VAL A 221 3.01 -8.07 5.68
C VAL A 221 3.83 -8.62 6.83
N TYR A 222 3.35 -9.69 7.48
CA TYR A 222 4.03 -10.46 8.53
C TYR A 222 4.79 -9.59 9.56
N GLN A 223 4.04 -8.94 10.46
CA GLN A 223 4.62 -8.16 11.55
C GLN A 223 5.08 -9.03 12.72
N THR A 224 6.05 -9.89 12.45
CA THR A 224 6.60 -10.84 13.40
C THR A 224 8.04 -10.46 13.74
N ASN A 225 8.44 -10.71 14.99
CA ASN A 225 9.82 -10.51 15.39
C ASN A 225 10.75 -11.56 14.75
N GLY A 226 11.44 -11.14 13.71
CA GLY A 226 12.35 -11.99 12.93
C GLY A 226 11.67 -12.58 11.69
N VAL A 227 12.48 -13.07 10.75
CA VAL A 227 11.98 -13.64 9.50
C VAL A 227 11.58 -15.09 9.72
N GLU A 228 10.29 -15.34 9.90
CA GLU A 228 9.71 -16.69 9.85
C GLU A 228 9.04 -17.02 8.51
N GLN A 229 8.72 -16.00 7.71
CA GLN A 229 8.00 -16.10 6.44
C GLN A 229 8.73 -15.36 5.31
N GLU A 230 8.44 -15.71 4.05
CA GLU A 230 9.00 -15.04 2.86
C GLU A 230 8.24 -13.74 2.57
N GLU A 231 8.47 -12.70 3.38
CA GLU A 231 7.83 -11.38 3.28
C GLU A 231 7.93 -10.74 1.90
N GLY A 232 9.12 -10.79 1.27
CA GLY A 232 9.34 -10.19 -0.04
C GLY A 232 8.49 -10.86 -1.13
N LEU A 233 8.37 -12.18 -1.08
CA LEU A 233 7.53 -12.94 -2.01
C LEU A 233 6.04 -12.66 -1.74
N ALA A 234 5.62 -12.69 -0.48
CA ALA A 234 4.23 -12.42 -0.11
C ALA A 234 3.79 -11.01 -0.53
N LEU A 235 4.63 -9.98 -0.31
CA LEU A 235 4.34 -8.63 -0.77
C LEU A 235 4.22 -8.56 -2.29
N ALA A 236 5.13 -9.20 -3.04
CA ALA A 236 5.05 -9.21 -4.50
C ALA A 236 3.76 -9.87 -5.01
N GLU A 237 3.31 -10.95 -4.36
CA GLU A 237 2.04 -11.62 -4.66
C GLU A 237 0.84 -10.72 -4.36
N ILE A 238 0.83 -10.04 -3.20
CA ILE A 238 -0.20 -9.04 -2.83
C ILE A 238 -0.27 -7.94 -3.90
N LEU A 239 0.88 -7.42 -4.36
CA LEU A 239 0.90 -6.37 -5.37
C LEU A 239 0.34 -6.85 -6.70
N LYS A 240 0.86 -7.96 -7.23
CA LYS A 240 0.50 -8.51 -8.54
C LYS A 240 -0.95 -8.96 -8.63
N ASN A 241 -1.45 -9.57 -7.56
CA ASN A 241 -2.74 -10.25 -7.59
C ASN A 241 -3.90 -9.41 -7.01
N HIS A 242 -3.60 -8.27 -6.37
CA HIS A 242 -4.63 -7.42 -5.76
C HIS A 242 -4.34 -5.93 -5.93
N TYR A 243 -3.28 -5.40 -5.32
CA TYR A 243 -3.11 -3.94 -5.18
C TYR A 243 -3.03 -3.20 -6.52
N LEU A 244 -2.26 -3.70 -7.49
CA LEU A 244 -2.08 -3.03 -8.78
C LEU A 244 -3.39 -2.89 -9.58
N ASP A 245 -4.28 -3.89 -9.47
CA ASP A 245 -5.63 -3.82 -10.04
C ASP A 245 -6.50 -2.84 -9.24
N ALA A 246 -6.46 -2.92 -7.91
CA ALA A 246 -7.25 -2.09 -7.01
C ALA A 246 -7.00 -0.58 -7.20
N ILE A 247 -5.76 -0.19 -7.50
CA ILE A 247 -5.40 1.21 -7.78
C ILE A 247 -5.54 1.60 -9.27
N GLY A 248 -5.93 0.66 -10.14
CA GLY A 248 -6.09 0.88 -11.57
C GLY A 248 -4.77 0.99 -12.36
N ALA A 249 -3.63 0.60 -11.77
CA ALA A 249 -2.33 0.64 -12.44
C ALA A 249 -2.24 -0.35 -13.62
N LEU A 250 -3.11 -1.36 -13.67
CA LEU A 250 -3.21 -2.30 -14.80
C LEU A 250 -4.03 -1.75 -15.98
N ASP A 251 -4.81 -0.69 -15.78
CA ASP A 251 -5.67 -0.09 -16.81
C ASP A 251 -4.89 0.85 -17.76
N VAL A 252 -3.58 0.98 -17.58
CA VAL A 252 -2.71 1.77 -18.47
C VAL A 252 -2.70 1.15 -19.87
N GLU A 253 -3.46 1.74 -20.79
CA GLU A 253 -3.30 1.48 -22.22
C GLU A 253 -1.87 1.86 -22.61
N PRO A 254 -1.02 0.92 -23.07
CA PRO A 254 0.32 1.30 -23.49
C PRO A 254 0.18 2.30 -24.62
N GLU A 255 0.78 3.49 -24.47
CA GLU A 255 0.73 4.59 -25.45
C GLU A 255 1.09 4.13 -26.88
N ASN A 256 1.76 2.97 -27.00
CA ASN A 256 2.12 2.32 -28.25
C ASN A 256 0.97 1.57 -28.99
N LYS A 257 -0.20 1.30 -28.39
CA LYS A 257 -1.33 0.63 -29.07
C LYS A 257 -2.13 1.55 -30.01
N LEU A 258 -2.01 2.87 -29.89
CA LEU A 258 -2.59 3.79 -30.87
C LEU A 258 -1.87 3.71 -32.23
N SER A 259 -0.56 3.39 -32.23
CA SER A 259 0.22 3.28 -33.46
C SER A 259 -0.20 2.08 -34.34
N THR A 260 -0.62 0.98 -33.73
CA THR A 260 -1.03 -0.24 -34.44
C THR A 260 -2.43 -0.11 -35.04
N THR A 261 -3.32 0.64 -34.40
CA THR A 261 -4.69 0.87 -34.91
C THR A 261 -4.68 1.76 -36.16
N TRP A 262 -3.79 2.77 -36.24
CA TRP A 262 -3.61 3.59 -37.45
C TRP A 262 -2.94 2.84 -38.60
N ALA A 263 -2.02 1.91 -38.32
CA ALA A 263 -1.38 1.08 -39.33
C ALA A 263 -2.36 0.07 -39.97
N GLN A 264 -3.31 -0.46 -39.20
CA GLN A 264 -4.36 -1.35 -39.69
C GLN A 264 -5.45 -0.62 -40.52
N LEU A 265 -5.71 0.65 -40.22
CA LEU A 265 -6.61 1.49 -41.03
C LEU A 265 -6.00 1.91 -42.37
N LYS A 266 -4.67 2.06 -42.46
CA LYS A 266 -3.97 2.42 -43.72
C LYS A 266 -3.70 1.24 -44.64
N THR A 267 -3.71 0.01 -44.14
CA THR A 267 -3.51 -1.21 -44.93
C THR A 267 -4.79 -1.78 -45.54
N ARG A 268 -5.97 -1.25 -45.17
CA ARG A 268 -7.23 -1.44 -45.91
C ARG A 268 -7.39 -0.34 -46.96
N ARG A 269 -6.67 -0.47 -48.07
CA ARG A 269 -7.00 0.18 -49.35
C ARG A 269 -6.89 -0.82 -50.47
#